data_AF-A0A521U7C1-F1
#
_entry.id   AF-A0A521U7C1-F1
#
_cell.length_a   1.000
_cell.length_b   1.000
_cell.length_c   1.000
_cell.angle_alpha   90.00
_cell.angle_beta   90.00
_cell.angle_gamma   90.00
#
_symmetry.space_group_name_H-M   'P 1'
#
loop_
_entity.id
_entity.type
_entity.pdbx_description
1 polymer ?
#
loop_
_entity_poly.entity_id
_entity_poly.type
_entity_poly.pdbx_seq_one_letter_code
_entity_poly.pdbx_strand_id
1 'polypeptide(L)'
;MTFFKVRSIVQLSLGLVALGCAAEETLVVEPDAGRAPTDAGPARLDASLPAFDVGALDLPPADVPPEPADAGPDAPEVSRAMFCEGSGPPVTVGAPGATRCAGRLAETVFRYSLCSCNNLGLAGFLRTDSYDSARGMMGRERGGAVGVNGNYSIVGYSQIGDTLSMSGIAPLRLVGAHSLDGDFNLGGPLEVVGTLDVARNSRIRSNITALGPMRVRGDLLHQSGALALGVIRVDGRRSTGSVTVDPPCACGAGEIFDVGAAVRDAQGRNDNADAAFDPTRFNAVIGRQVTTLPCGRFYAERVAGLGSIELRVEGRTALFIGGDFDLGGFFDVQLGPRGELDVFIAGSVLGAGYLRMGGASRPSGVRIYIGGDRGFTLLGASRFVGNVYAPRAAVTIAGYMNLHGSLFAQNIITGGDLDVHYDRSILRAGDDCPDEPTPTACRRCGTCRASQGCVGGSCGACRTDADCCEPLVCATATGRCESIPP
;
A
#
# COMPACT_ATOMS: atom_id res chain seq x y z
N MET A 1 -25.85 -3.93 -77.52
CA MET A 1 -24.42 -4.27 -77.61
C MET A 1 -23.84 -4.20 -76.21
N THR A 2 -23.25 -5.20 -75.56
CA THR A 2 -22.99 -6.63 -75.80
C THR A 2 -22.55 -7.13 -74.40
N PHE A 3 -23.42 -7.83 -73.67
CA PHE A 3 -23.33 -9.26 -73.31
C PHE A 3 -22.14 -9.74 -72.44
N PHE A 4 -22.52 -10.49 -71.38
CA PHE A 4 -21.81 -11.62 -70.72
C PHE A 4 -20.58 -11.28 -69.83
N LYS A 5 -20.28 -11.96 -68.71
CA LYS A 5 -20.66 -13.32 -68.27
C LYS A 5 -20.41 -13.47 -66.75
N VAL A 6 -21.45 -13.86 -66.03
CA VAL A 6 -21.31 -14.58 -64.75
C VAL A 6 -20.86 -16.00 -65.08
N ARG A 7 -19.83 -16.51 -64.39
CA ARG A 7 -19.54 -17.94 -64.31
C ARG A 7 -19.61 -18.38 -62.84
N SER A 8 -20.70 -19.04 -62.50
CA SER A 8 -20.77 -19.95 -61.36
C SER A 8 -19.86 -21.16 -61.64
N ILE A 9 -19.02 -21.51 -60.68
CA ILE A 9 -18.65 -22.91 -60.43
C ILE A 9 -19.28 -23.26 -59.09
N VAL A 10 -20.34 -24.07 -59.18
CA VAL A 10 -20.86 -24.86 -58.07
C VAL A 10 -19.90 -26.03 -57.92
N GLN A 11 -19.22 -26.14 -56.79
CA GLN A 11 -18.82 -27.43 -56.26
C GLN A 11 -19.41 -27.57 -54.86
N LEU A 12 -20.40 -28.45 -54.80
CA LEU A 12 -21.07 -28.92 -53.60
C LEU A 12 -20.09 -29.81 -52.83
N SER A 13 -19.78 -29.50 -51.58
CA SER A 13 -19.56 -30.51 -50.54
C SER A 13 -19.75 -29.87 -49.15
N LEU A 14 -20.87 -30.26 -48.56
CA LEU A 14 -21.22 -30.39 -47.15
C LEU A 14 -20.26 -29.80 -46.09
N GLY A 15 -20.83 -28.96 -45.21
CA GLY A 15 -20.66 -29.19 -43.77
C GLY A 15 -20.47 -27.95 -42.89
N LEU A 16 -21.57 -27.53 -42.26
CA LEU A 16 -21.65 -26.91 -40.92
C LEU A 16 -21.08 -25.50 -40.66
N VAL A 17 -22.01 -24.54 -40.72
CA VAL A 17 -22.28 -23.44 -39.75
C VAL A 17 -21.20 -23.15 -38.70
N ALA A 18 -20.55 -22.00 -38.83
CA ALA A 18 -20.00 -21.25 -37.70
C ALA A 18 -20.27 -19.74 -37.88
N LEU A 19 -20.64 -19.11 -36.78
CA LEU A 19 -21.17 -17.76 -36.64
C LEU A 19 -20.16 -16.67 -37.04
N GLY A 20 -20.72 -15.52 -37.42
CA GLY A 20 -20.01 -14.37 -37.95
C GLY A 20 -19.05 -13.69 -36.98
N CYS A 21 -17.94 -13.24 -37.54
CA CYS A 21 -17.12 -12.16 -37.00
C CYS A 21 -17.42 -10.90 -37.82
N ALA A 22 -17.95 -9.87 -37.16
CA ALA A 22 -17.97 -8.51 -37.69
C ALA A 22 -16.54 -7.96 -37.63
N ALA A 23 -16.05 -7.45 -38.75
CA ALA A 23 -14.80 -6.72 -38.84
C ALA A 23 -15.07 -5.26 -38.42
N GLU A 24 -14.46 -4.81 -37.33
CA GLU A 24 -14.37 -3.39 -37.00
C GLU A 24 -13.13 -2.78 -37.67
N GLU A 25 -13.37 -1.68 -38.38
CA GLU A 25 -12.41 -0.80 -39.03
C GLU A 25 -11.39 -0.24 -38.02
N THR A 26 -10.11 -0.54 -38.22
CA THR A 26 -9.01 0.10 -37.49
C THR A 26 -8.53 1.31 -38.28
N LEU A 27 -8.83 2.51 -37.78
CA LEU A 27 -8.29 3.77 -38.30
C LEU A 27 -6.83 3.92 -37.83
N VAL A 28 -5.87 3.66 -38.72
CA VAL A 28 -4.45 3.91 -38.49
C VAL A 28 -4.16 5.37 -38.84
N VAL A 29 -3.77 6.18 -37.84
CA VAL A 29 -3.22 7.53 -38.04
C VAL A 29 -1.70 7.42 -38.06
N GLU A 30 -1.09 7.60 -39.24
CA GLU A 30 0.36 7.74 -39.38
C GLU A 30 0.83 9.12 -38.86
N PRO A 31 1.91 9.22 -38.07
CA PRO A 31 2.52 10.49 -37.75
C PRO A 31 3.46 10.96 -38.88
N ASP A 32 3.14 12.13 -39.41
CA ASP A 32 3.90 12.85 -40.45
C ASP A 32 5.33 13.21 -39.98
N ALA A 33 6.31 12.86 -40.80
CA ALA A 33 7.72 13.18 -40.58
C ALA A 33 8.02 14.67 -40.88
N GLY A 34 7.97 15.49 -39.83
CA GLY A 34 8.32 16.92 -39.87
C GLY A 34 9.78 17.21 -39.50
N ARG A 35 10.53 17.68 -40.50
CA ARG A 35 11.89 18.22 -40.56
C ARG A 35 12.41 19.00 -39.32
N ALA A 36 13.66 18.74 -38.93
CA ALA A 36 14.40 19.46 -37.88
C ALA A 36 14.83 20.89 -38.28
N PRO A 37 14.77 21.90 -37.38
CA PRO A 37 15.42 23.19 -37.58
C PRO A 37 16.84 23.23 -37.00
N THR A 38 17.74 23.81 -37.78
CA THR A 38 19.18 24.04 -37.58
C THR A 38 19.50 25.15 -36.57
N ASP A 39 20.69 25.03 -35.99
CA ASP A 39 21.39 25.90 -35.05
C ASP A 39 21.20 27.43 -35.20
N ALA A 40 20.97 28.09 -34.07
CA ALA A 40 21.29 29.50 -33.84
C ALA A 40 21.89 29.65 -32.43
N GLY A 41 23.15 30.10 -32.35
CA GLY A 41 23.91 30.25 -31.12
C GLY A 41 23.37 31.31 -30.16
N PRO A 42 23.74 31.27 -28.87
CA PRO A 42 23.21 32.21 -27.90
C PRO A 42 23.86 33.59 -28.01
N ALA A 43 23.00 34.59 -28.18
CA ALA A 43 23.30 36.00 -28.10
C ALA A 43 23.71 36.43 -26.68
N ARG A 44 24.68 37.34 -26.62
CA ARG A 44 25.10 38.04 -25.40
C ARG A 44 23.98 38.94 -24.90
N LEU A 45 23.64 38.80 -23.62
CA LEU A 45 22.83 39.77 -22.88
C LEU A 45 23.73 40.44 -21.84
N ASP A 46 24.04 41.71 -22.11
CA ASP A 46 24.54 42.66 -21.12
C ASP A 46 23.41 43.00 -20.14
N ALA A 47 23.63 42.73 -18.86
CA ALA A 47 22.83 43.30 -17.79
C ALA A 47 23.74 43.56 -16.58
N SER A 48 24.18 44.80 -16.52
CA SER A 48 24.83 45.47 -15.40
C SER A 48 24.06 45.29 -14.07
N LEU A 49 24.77 44.79 -13.05
CA LEU A 49 24.40 44.88 -11.64
C LEU A 49 25.53 45.59 -10.86
N PRO A 50 25.21 46.42 -9.85
CA PRO A 50 26.20 47.22 -9.14
C PRO A 50 27.07 46.36 -8.21
N ALA A 51 28.37 46.65 -8.21
CA ALA A 51 29.36 46.05 -7.33
C ALA A 51 29.08 46.44 -5.86
N PHE A 52 28.81 45.44 -5.03
CA PHE A 52 28.98 45.55 -3.58
C PHE A 52 30.39 45.09 -3.24
N ASP A 53 31.19 46.04 -2.76
CA ASP A 53 32.54 45.88 -2.26
C ASP A 53 32.48 45.17 -0.89
N VAL A 54 32.94 43.92 -0.84
CA VAL A 54 33.25 43.21 0.40
C VAL A 54 34.72 42.81 0.35
N GLY A 55 35.48 43.48 1.20
CA GLY A 55 36.93 43.38 1.29
C GLY A 55 37.44 41.96 1.55
N ALA A 56 38.68 41.75 1.13
CA ALA A 56 39.43 40.52 1.25
C ALA A 56 39.41 39.98 2.68
N LEU A 57 38.89 38.76 2.83
CA LEU A 57 39.15 37.91 4.00
C LEU A 57 40.22 36.89 3.59
N ASP A 58 41.31 36.92 4.35
CA ASP A 58 42.48 36.03 4.25
C ASP A 58 42.08 34.56 4.07
N LEU A 59 42.53 33.95 2.97
CA LEU A 59 42.54 32.50 2.81
C LEU A 59 43.83 31.94 3.44
N PRO A 60 43.76 31.09 4.48
CA PRO A 60 44.94 30.34 4.91
C PRO A 60 45.29 29.26 3.87
N PRO A 61 46.56 28.85 3.77
CA PRO A 61 47.03 27.92 2.74
C PRO A 61 46.33 26.56 2.86
N ALA A 62 45.89 26.04 1.71
CA ALA A 62 45.39 24.68 1.57
C ALA A 62 46.56 23.70 1.72
N ASP A 63 46.65 23.06 2.89
CA ASP A 63 47.27 21.74 3.10
C ASP A 63 47.06 21.32 4.57
N VAL A 64 45.86 20.82 4.87
CA VAL A 64 45.59 20.02 6.08
C VAL A 64 44.76 18.81 5.63
N PRO A 65 45.25 17.56 5.78
CA PRO A 65 44.44 16.39 5.48
C PRO A 65 43.21 16.37 6.39
N PRO A 66 42.03 15.97 5.92
CA PRO A 66 40.83 15.97 6.73
C PRO A 66 41.03 15.05 7.94
N GLU A 67 40.91 15.61 9.15
CA GLU A 67 40.74 14.81 10.36
C GLU A 67 39.52 13.89 10.16
N PRO A 68 39.59 12.62 10.60
CA PRO A 68 38.44 11.75 10.52
C PRO A 68 37.30 12.40 11.30
N ALA A 69 36.16 12.56 10.63
CA ALA A 69 34.94 12.98 11.29
C ALA A 69 34.69 12.03 12.47
N ASP A 70 34.59 12.59 13.67
CA ASP A 70 34.15 11.87 14.87
C ASP A 70 32.83 11.18 14.52
N ALA A 71 32.91 9.87 14.28
CA ALA A 71 31.75 9.01 14.29
C ALA A 71 31.18 9.12 15.71
N GLY A 72 30.01 9.75 15.83
CA GLY A 72 29.20 9.61 17.04
C GLY A 72 29.09 8.13 17.41
N PRO A 73 28.94 7.80 18.70
CA PRO A 73 29.10 6.43 19.19
C PRO A 73 28.31 5.46 18.30
N ASP A 74 29.04 4.56 17.64
CA ASP A 74 28.46 3.51 16.81
C ASP A 74 27.33 2.87 17.61
N ALA A 75 26.11 2.90 17.06
CA ALA A 75 25.01 2.14 17.64
C ALA A 75 25.50 0.70 17.80
N PRO A 76 25.37 0.08 18.99
CA PRO A 76 25.98 -1.21 19.25
C PRO A 76 25.54 -2.21 18.19
N GLU A 77 26.52 -2.85 17.56
CA GLU A 77 26.28 -3.84 16.51
C GLU A 77 25.47 -5.00 17.10
N VAL A 78 24.21 -5.13 16.67
CA VAL A 78 23.31 -6.18 17.16
C VAL A 78 23.73 -7.49 16.53
N SER A 79 24.32 -8.38 17.34
CA SER A 79 24.68 -9.73 16.89
C SER A 79 23.44 -10.54 16.50
N ARG A 80 23.62 -11.52 15.60
CA ARG A 80 22.56 -12.46 15.22
C ARG A 80 21.95 -13.17 16.43
N ALA A 81 22.74 -13.53 17.44
CA ALA A 81 22.26 -14.17 18.66
C ALA A 81 21.29 -13.25 19.43
N MET A 82 21.64 -11.97 19.63
CA MET A 82 20.78 -10.99 20.30
C MET A 82 19.48 -10.73 19.52
N PHE A 83 19.57 -10.66 18.18
CA PHE A 83 18.41 -10.54 17.31
C PHE A 83 17.45 -11.74 17.47
N CYS A 84 18.01 -12.94 17.61
CA CYS A 84 17.25 -14.18 17.70
C CYS A 84 16.72 -14.51 19.10
N GLU A 85 17.34 -13.99 20.15
CA GLU A 85 16.84 -14.06 21.53
C GLU A 85 15.76 -13.01 21.81
N GLY A 86 15.51 -12.09 20.88
CA GLY A 86 14.59 -10.96 21.08
C GLY A 86 15.10 -9.94 22.11
N SER A 87 16.38 -10.04 22.50
CA SER A 87 17.07 -9.14 23.41
C SER A 87 17.71 -7.94 22.69
N GLY A 88 17.82 -8.00 21.36
CA GLY A 88 18.15 -6.88 20.49
C GLY A 88 16.91 -6.21 19.86
N PRO A 89 17.03 -4.98 19.33
CA PRO A 89 15.93 -4.34 18.64
C PRO A 89 15.46 -5.23 17.47
N PRO A 90 14.14 -5.51 17.30
CA PRO A 90 13.58 -6.02 16.05
C PRO A 90 14.12 -5.28 14.83
N VAL A 91 13.97 -5.91 13.65
CA VAL A 91 14.50 -5.46 12.36
C VAL A 91 14.46 -3.94 12.26
N THR A 92 15.62 -3.29 12.42
CA THR A 92 15.74 -1.84 12.30
C THR A 92 16.00 -1.49 10.86
N VAL A 93 15.19 -0.62 10.29
CA VAL A 93 15.26 -0.20 8.89
C VAL A 93 15.28 1.31 8.75
N GLY A 94 15.99 1.81 7.74
CA GLY A 94 16.13 3.24 7.48
C GLY A 94 17.59 3.68 7.47
N ALA A 95 17.82 4.94 7.10
CA ALA A 95 19.16 5.51 7.05
C ALA A 95 19.77 5.62 8.48
N PRO A 96 21.11 5.57 8.61
CA PRO A 96 21.79 5.88 9.86
C PRO A 96 21.28 7.22 10.45
N GLY A 97 20.90 7.21 11.73
CA GLY A 97 20.30 8.38 12.41
C GLY A 97 18.79 8.57 12.21
N ALA A 98 18.13 7.77 11.38
CA ALA A 98 16.67 7.77 11.18
C ALA A 98 16.07 6.35 11.17
N THR A 99 16.75 5.39 11.78
CA THR A 99 16.35 3.98 11.86
C THR A 99 15.02 3.83 12.60
N ARG A 100 14.14 2.97 12.09
CA ARG A 100 12.84 2.62 12.66
C ARG A 100 12.73 1.12 12.81
N CYS A 101 12.01 0.68 13.82
CA CYS A 101 11.60 -0.72 13.92
C CYS A 101 10.61 -1.10 12.80
N ALA A 102 10.86 -2.21 12.10
CA ALA A 102 9.96 -2.73 11.06
C ALA A 102 8.56 -3.06 11.59
N GLY A 103 8.45 -3.54 12.83
CA GLY A 103 7.16 -3.74 13.51
C GLY A 103 6.35 -2.46 13.64
N ARG A 104 6.97 -1.36 14.06
CA ARG A 104 6.32 -0.03 14.14
C ARG A 104 5.97 0.55 12.77
N LEU A 105 6.84 0.31 11.78
CA LEU A 105 6.53 0.65 10.40
C LEU A 105 5.26 -0.09 9.96
N ALA A 106 5.17 -1.39 10.23
CA ALA A 106 4.03 -2.23 9.88
C ALA A 106 2.71 -1.74 10.49
N GLU A 107 2.69 -1.41 11.79
CA GLU A 107 1.50 -0.85 12.46
C GLU A 107 0.98 0.43 11.79
N THR A 108 1.88 1.20 11.19
CA THR A 108 1.56 2.47 10.54
C THR A 108 1.09 2.26 9.11
N VAL A 109 1.86 1.51 8.29
CA VAL A 109 1.58 1.36 6.86
C VAL A 109 0.46 0.36 6.56
N PHE A 110 0.21 -0.60 7.47
CA PHE A 110 -0.81 -1.63 7.30
C PHE A 110 -2.03 -1.40 8.18
N ARG A 111 -2.32 -0.15 8.55
CA ARG A 111 -3.48 0.18 9.39
C ARG A 111 -4.83 -0.02 8.67
N TYR A 112 -4.82 0.12 7.35
CA TYR A 112 -5.96 -0.15 6.48
C TYR A 112 -5.81 -1.55 5.86
N SER A 113 -6.92 -2.23 5.60
CA SER A 113 -6.90 -3.47 4.82
C SER A 113 -6.52 -3.20 3.36
N LEU A 114 -7.01 -2.08 2.83
CA LEU A 114 -6.64 -1.54 1.52
C LEU A 114 -6.30 -0.06 1.68
N CYS A 115 -5.09 0.32 1.26
CA CYS A 115 -4.66 1.70 1.18
C CYS A 115 -4.15 2.02 -0.23
N SER A 116 -4.80 2.95 -0.93
CA SER A 116 -4.35 3.41 -2.25
C SER A 116 -3.87 4.85 -2.23
N CYS A 117 -2.64 5.09 -2.69
CA CYS A 117 -2.07 6.43 -2.82
C CYS A 117 -2.74 7.28 -3.90
N ASN A 118 -3.31 6.65 -4.91
CA ASN A 118 -4.06 7.27 -5.98
C ASN A 118 -5.43 6.60 -6.03
N ASN A 119 -5.69 5.75 -7.01
CA ASN A 119 -7.04 5.25 -7.27
C ASN A 119 -7.25 3.82 -6.79
N LEU A 120 -8.48 3.51 -6.41
CA LEU A 120 -8.97 2.16 -6.16
C LEU A 120 -10.06 1.86 -7.21
N GLY A 121 -9.77 0.97 -8.15
CA GLY A 121 -10.67 0.57 -9.22
C GLY A 121 -11.09 -0.89 -9.09
N LEU A 122 -12.39 -1.15 -8.97
CA LEU A 122 -12.91 -2.50 -8.79
C LEU A 122 -13.96 -2.87 -9.84
N ALA A 123 -13.68 -3.93 -10.62
CA ALA A 123 -14.58 -4.50 -11.62
C ALA A 123 -15.39 -5.70 -11.07
N GLY A 124 -15.88 -5.59 -9.83
CA GLY A 124 -16.62 -6.64 -9.12
C GLY A 124 -17.10 -6.12 -7.76
N PHE A 125 -17.31 -7.02 -6.80
CA PHE A 125 -17.62 -6.62 -5.42
C PHE A 125 -16.38 -6.47 -4.54
N LEU A 126 -16.52 -5.65 -3.50
CA LEU A 126 -15.57 -5.56 -2.39
C LEU A 126 -16.24 -6.09 -1.13
N ARG A 127 -15.58 -7.00 -0.43
CA ARG A 127 -15.92 -7.28 0.96
C ARG A 127 -14.68 -7.22 1.81
N THR A 128 -14.77 -6.51 2.93
CA THR A 128 -13.75 -6.50 3.95
C THR A 128 -14.33 -6.94 5.27
N ASP A 129 -13.58 -7.76 6.00
CA ASP A 129 -13.84 -8.11 7.39
C ASP A 129 -12.49 -8.12 8.13
N SER A 130 -12.52 -8.46 9.41
CA SER A 130 -11.29 -8.67 10.16
C SER A 130 -11.35 -9.83 11.13
N TYR A 131 -10.18 -10.18 11.64
CA TYR A 131 -9.99 -11.11 12.75
C TYR A 131 -8.70 -10.80 13.48
N ASP A 132 -8.47 -11.47 14.62
CA ASP A 132 -7.26 -11.33 15.40
C ASP A 132 -6.52 -12.68 15.48
N SER A 133 -5.49 -12.82 14.64
CA SER A 133 -4.72 -14.07 14.57
C SER A 133 -3.95 -14.39 15.85
N ALA A 134 -3.58 -13.37 16.64
CA ALA A 134 -2.92 -13.56 17.93
C ALA A 134 -3.85 -14.15 19.00
N ARG A 135 -5.17 -14.03 18.82
CA ARG A 135 -6.19 -14.65 19.69
C ARG A 135 -6.71 -15.98 19.17
N GLY A 136 -6.20 -16.45 18.02
CA GLY A 136 -6.66 -17.68 17.36
C GLY A 136 -8.09 -17.60 16.82
N MET A 137 -8.69 -16.40 16.79
CA MET A 137 -10.03 -16.20 16.26
C MET A 137 -9.94 -15.99 14.75
N MET A 138 -10.65 -16.81 13.98
CA MET A 138 -10.76 -16.71 12.51
C MET A 138 -12.19 -16.32 12.08
N GLY A 139 -12.90 -15.59 12.94
CA GLY A 139 -14.27 -15.13 12.68
C GLY A 139 -14.32 -13.93 11.75
N ARG A 140 -15.50 -13.64 11.19
CA ARG A 140 -15.75 -12.39 10.45
C ARG A 140 -16.20 -11.32 11.42
N GLU A 141 -15.23 -10.64 12.01
CA GLU A 141 -15.49 -9.49 12.87
C GLU A 141 -15.54 -8.21 12.05
N ARG A 142 -16.15 -7.18 12.64
CA ARG A 142 -16.03 -5.81 12.15
C ARG A 142 -14.55 -5.42 12.03
N GLY A 143 -14.17 -4.86 10.89
CA GLY A 143 -12.83 -4.36 10.62
C GLY A 143 -12.50 -4.35 9.13
N GLY A 144 -11.25 -4.09 8.81
CA GLY A 144 -10.77 -4.05 7.44
C GLY A 144 -11.15 -2.76 6.70
N ALA A 145 -10.78 -1.61 7.26
CA ALA A 145 -11.03 -0.30 6.67
C ALA A 145 -10.33 -0.08 5.33
N VAL A 146 -10.91 0.80 4.51
CA VAL A 146 -10.43 1.14 3.16
C VAL A 146 -10.08 2.62 3.10
N GLY A 147 -8.85 2.91 2.70
CA GLY A 147 -8.32 4.27 2.51
C GLY A 147 -7.97 4.52 1.05
N VAL A 148 -8.45 5.62 0.48
CA VAL A 148 -8.16 6.02 -0.90
C VAL A 148 -7.81 7.51 -0.96
N ASN A 149 -6.60 7.84 -1.36
CA ASN A 149 -6.18 9.23 -1.49
C ASN A 149 -6.78 9.93 -2.72
N GLY A 150 -6.91 9.19 -3.82
CA GLY A 150 -7.54 9.62 -5.07
C GLY A 150 -8.98 9.10 -5.21
N ASN A 151 -9.32 8.57 -6.38
CA ASN A 151 -10.69 8.17 -6.70
C ASN A 151 -10.98 6.71 -6.35
N TYR A 152 -12.19 6.44 -5.84
CA TYR A 152 -12.73 5.11 -5.67
C TYR A 152 -13.82 4.86 -6.72
N SER A 153 -13.66 3.82 -7.54
CA SER A 153 -14.66 3.40 -8.52
C SER A 153 -14.95 1.91 -8.36
N ILE A 154 -16.23 1.55 -8.29
CA ILE A 154 -16.68 0.16 -8.17
C ILE A 154 -17.81 -0.11 -9.17
N VAL A 155 -17.73 -1.25 -9.84
CA VAL A 155 -18.79 -1.79 -10.72
C VAL A 155 -19.37 -3.04 -10.04
N GLY A 156 -20.12 -2.81 -8.96
CA GLY A 156 -20.62 -3.86 -8.10
C GLY A 156 -21.05 -3.32 -6.73
N TYR A 157 -21.22 -4.22 -5.77
CA TYR A 157 -21.60 -3.87 -4.40
C TYR A 157 -20.36 -3.82 -3.48
N SER A 158 -20.45 -3.10 -2.37
CA SER A 158 -19.37 -3.11 -1.36
C SER A 158 -19.91 -3.35 0.04
N GLN A 159 -19.29 -4.29 0.76
CA GLN A 159 -19.50 -4.54 2.18
C GLN A 159 -18.19 -4.26 2.90
N ILE A 160 -18.00 -3.04 3.38
CA ILE A 160 -16.79 -2.64 4.08
C ILE A 160 -17.04 -2.84 5.57
N GLY A 161 -16.36 -3.81 6.18
CA GLY A 161 -16.52 -4.14 7.60
C GLY A 161 -16.03 -3.04 8.55
N ASP A 162 -15.59 -1.89 8.05
CA ASP A 162 -15.14 -0.76 8.85
C ASP A 162 -15.28 0.55 8.06
N THR A 163 -14.39 1.51 8.33
CA THR A 163 -14.41 2.85 7.74
C THR A 163 -13.99 2.85 6.28
N LEU A 164 -14.68 3.64 5.45
CA LEU A 164 -14.19 4.08 4.14
C LEU A 164 -13.83 5.56 4.22
N SER A 165 -12.56 5.87 3.94
CA SER A 165 -12.07 7.23 3.85
C SER A 165 -11.52 7.46 2.45
N MET A 166 -12.05 8.47 1.77
CA MET A 166 -11.64 8.85 0.42
C MET A 166 -11.40 10.36 0.35
N SER A 167 -10.14 10.80 0.21
CA SER A 167 -9.83 12.23 0.10
C SER A 167 -9.99 12.78 -1.32
N GLY A 168 -10.13 11.90 -2.32
CA GLY A 168 -10.33 12.30 -3.71
C GLY A 168 -11.56 13.18 -3.90
N ILE A 169 -11.47 14.10 -4.86
CA ILE A 169 -12.48 15.13 -5.10
C ILE A 169 -13.46 14.76 -6.21
N ALA A 170 -13.21 13.65 -6.91
CA ALA A 170 -14.08 13.14 -7.96
C ALA A 170 -15.37 12.55 -7.38
N PRO A 171 -16.47 12.48 -8.17
CA PRO A 171 -17.71 11.86 -7.71
C PRO A 171 -17.52 10.37 -7.40
N LEU A 172 -17.94 9.95 -6.21
CA LEU A 172 -18.13 8.55 -5.88
C LEU A 172 -19.56 8.16 -6.23
N ARG A 173 -19.70 7.32 -7.26
CA ARG A 173 -20.99 6.76 -7.68
C ARG A 173 -21.11 5.32 -7.19
N LEU A 174 -22.11 5.09 -6.35
CA LEU A 174 -22.43 3.81 -5.74
C LEU A 174 -23.70 3.24 -6.39
N VAL A 175 -23.55 2.16 -7.15
CA VAL A 175 -24.65 1.49 -7.85
C VAL A 175 -24.88 0.12 -7.23
N GLY A 176 -26.10 -0.16 -6.80
CA GLY A 176 -26.43 -1.40 -6.10
C GLY A 176 -26.39 -1.23 -4.57
N ALA A 177 -26.02 -2.28 -3.84
CA ALA A 177 -26.07 -2.28 -2.39
C ALA A 177 -24.70 -1.98 -1.77
N HIS A 178 -24.62 -1.00 -0.88
CA HIS A 178 -23.38 -0.67 -0.19
C HIS A 178 -23.62 -0.58 1.31
N SER A 179 -22.72 -1.18 2.09
CA SER A 179 -22.75 -1.08 3.54
C SER A 179 -21.36 -0.83 4.09
N LEU A 180 -21.32 -0.01 5.14
CA LEU A 180 -20.13 0.28 5.93
C LEU A 180 -20.48 0.09 7.39
N ASP A 181 -19.74 -0.77 8.07
CA ASP A 181 -19.91 -0.89 9.50
C ASP A 181 -19.27 0.31 10.24
N GLY A 182 -18.28 0.97 9.61
CA GLY A 182 -17.54 2.15 10.08
C GLY A 182 -18.07 3.51 9.68
N ASP A 183 -17.16 4.49 9.73
CA ASP A 183 -17.43 5.83 9.27
C ASP A 183 -17.34 5.91 7.75
N PHE A 184 -18.00 6.90 7.17
CA PHE A 184 -17.94 7.19 5.74
C PHE A 184 -17.48 8.62 5.49
N ASN A 185 -16.20 8.78 5.16
CA ASN A 185 -15.55 10.06 4.95
C ASN A 185 -15.25 10.27 3.47
N LEU A 186 -15.83 11.30 2.86
CA LEU A 186 -15.77 11.54 1.42
C LEU A 186 -15.36 12.98 1.08
N GLY A 187 -14.27 13.13 0.33
CA GLY A 187 -13.75 14.40 -0.16
C GLY A 187 -14.49 14.94 -1.40
N GLY A 188 -15.17 14.08 -2.16
CA GLY A 188 -15.88 14.41 -3.40
C GLY A 188 -17.41 14.36 -3.27
N PRO A 189 -18.14 14.61 -4.38
CA PRO A 189 -19.59 14.40 -4.44
C PRO A 189 -19.96 12.93 -4.26
N LEU A 190 -21.11 12.68 -3.65
CA LEU A 190 -21.70 11.36 -3.51
C LEU A 190 -22.92 11.20 -4.42
N GLU A 191 -22.95 10.13 -5.20
CA GLU A 191 -24.14 9.69 -5.93
C GLU A 191 -24.50 8.24 -5.51
N VAL A 192 -25.69 8.05 -4.93
CA VAL A 192 -26.18 6.72 -4.54
C VAL A 192 -27.34 6.32 -5.46
N VAL A 193 -27.09 5.35 -6.33
CA VAL A 193 -28.05 4.74 -7.27
C VAL A 193 -28.33 3.30 -6.81
N GLY A 194 -28.91 3.18 -5.62
CA GLY A 194 -29.12 1.91 -4.92
C GLY A 194 -29.30 2.13 -3.42
N THR A 195 -28.65 1.34 -2.58
CA THR A 195 -28.67 1.53 -1.13
C THR A 195 -27.29 1.83 -0.58
N LEU A 196 -27.23 2.70 0.42
CA LEU A 196 -26.04 2.94 1.23
C LEU A 196 -26.44 2.91 2.70
N ASP A 197 -25.89 1.99 3.49
CA ASP A 197 -26.03 1.96 4.96
C ASP A 197 -24.67 2.22 5.62
N VAL A 198 -24.58 3.30 6.38
CA VAL A 198 -23.41 3.67 7.18
C VAL A 198 -23.77 3.48 8.65
N ALA A 199 -23.11 2.54 9.30
CA ALA A 199 -23.46 2.16 10.68
C ALA A 199 -22.92 3.13 11.74
N ARG A 200 -21.96 4.00 11.40
CA ARG A 200 -21.52 5.10 12.26
C ARG A 200 -21.74 6.46 11.59
N ASN A 201 -20.71 7.31 11.56
CA ASN A 201 -20.83 8.69 11.14
C ASN A 201 -20.48 8.86 9.67
N SER A 202 -21.00 9.91 9.04
CA SER A 202 -20.63 10.29 7.69
C SER A 202 -20.19 11.76 7.61
N ARG A 203 -19.06 11.99 6.95
CA ARG A 203 -18.50 13.31 6.67
C ARG A 203 -18.32 13.47 5.16
N ILE A 204 -19.07 14.38 4.55
CA ILE A 204 -19.06 14.55 3.09
C ILE A 204 -18.78 16.00 2.73
N ARG A 205 -17.67 16.25 2.03
CA ARG A 205 -17.21 17.61 1.67
C ARG A 205 -17.96 18.24 0.50
N SER A 206 -18.81 17.49 -0.19
CA SER A 206 -19.50 17.99 -1.38
C SER A 206 -20.97 17.57 -1.42
N ASN A 207 -21.60 17.73 -2.57
CA ASN A 207 -23.02 17.44 -2.76
C ASN A 207 -23.32 15.95 -2.56
N ILE A 208 -24.51 15.67 -2.04
CA ILE A 208 -25.06 14.33 -1.89
C ILE A 208 -26.30 14.21 -2.79
N THR A 209 -26.31 13.22 -3.66
CA THR A 209 -27.46 12.85 -4.49
C THR A 209 -27.81 11.40 -4.21
N ALA A 210 -28.83 11.17 -3.37
CA ALA A 210 -29.30 9.84 -3.01
C ALA A 210 -30.56 9.46 -3.80
N LEU A 211 -30.37 8.94 -5.02
CA LEU A 211 -31.47 8.46 -5.88
C LEU A 211 -32.13 7.20 -5.32
N GLY A 212 -31.44 6.46 -4.46
CA GLY A 212 -32.03 5.42 -3.62
C GLY A 212 -31.74 5.64 -2.11
N PRO A 213 -32.19 4.72 -1.23
CA PRO A 213 -32.09 4.90 0.21
C PRO A 213 -30.64 5.01 0.71
N MET A 214 -30.30 6.15 1.30
CA MET A 214 -29.09 6.36 2.09
C MET A 214 -29.46 6.43 3.57
N ARG A 215 -28.84 5.60 4.41
CA ARG A 215 -28.97 5.63 5.87
C ARG A 215 -27.61 5.89 6.52
N VAL A 216 -27.59 6.80 7.49
CA VAL A 216 -26.47 7.03 8.40
C VAL A 216 -27.00 6.84 9.82
N ARG A 217 -26.49 5.86 10.56
CA ARG A 217 -26.98 5.58 11.92
C ARG A 217 -26.42 6.55 12.96
N GLY A 218 -25.20 7.03 12.75
CA GLY A 218 -24.61 8.10 13.55
C GLY A 218 -24.93 9.48 12.99
N ASP A 219 -23.97 10.39 13.10
CA ASP A 219 -24.08 11.76 12.66
C ASP A 219 -23.73 11.92 11.18
N LEU A 220 -24.45 12.80 10.48
CA LEU A 220 -24.10 13.27 9.14
C LEU A 220 -23.65 14.72 9.20
N LEU A 221 -22.37 14.97 8.93
CA LEU A 221 -21.82 16.29 8.67
C LEU A 221 -21.55 16.44 7.17
N HIS A 222 -22.11 17.47 6.56
CA HIS A 222 -21.82 17.80 5.15
C HIS A 222 -21.44 19.26 4.97
N GLN A 223 -20.75 19.58 3.88
CA GLN A 223 -20.20 20.90 3.64
C GLN A 223 -21.29 21.99 3.64
N SER A 224 -21.03 23.10 4.33
CA SER A 224 -21.88 24.30 4.26
C SER A 224 -22.03 24.78 2.82
N GLY A 225 -23.28 24.95 2.37
CA GLY A 225 -23.61 25.35 0.99
C GLY A 225 -23.68 24.20 -0.03
N ALA A 226 -23.29 22.98 0.35
CA ALA A 226 -23.51 21.80 -0.50
C ALA A 226 -24.97 21.34 -0.44
N LEU A 227 -25.46 20.81 -1.55
CA LEU A 227 -26.79 20.23 -1.68
C LEU A 227 -26.80 18.80 -1.17
N ALA A 228 -27.89 18.41 -0.49
CA ALA A 228 -28.12 17.03 -0.09
C ALA A 228 -29.56 16.63 -0.46
N LEU A 229 -29.69 15.98 -1.61
CA LEU A 229 -30.95 15.64 -2.27
C LEU A 229 -31.23 14.13 -2.20
N GLY A 230 -32.52 13.77 -2.16
CA GLY A 230 -32.97 12.39 -2.22
C GLY A 230 -33.34 11.77 -0.87
N VAL A 231 -33.35 10.44 -0.79
CA VAL A 231 -33.83 9.69 0.38
C VAL A 231 -32.68 9.48 1.36
N ILE A 232 -32.43 10.48 2.20
CA ILE A 232 -31.36 10.47 3.21
C ILE A 232 -31.97 10.37 4.62
N ARG A 233 -31.79 9.23 5.28
CA ARG A 233 -32.14 9.01 6.69
C ARG A 233 -30.88 9.15 7.54
N VAL A 234 -30.97 9.96 8.59
CA VAL A 234 -29.92 10.10 9.61
C VAL A 234 -30.56 9.82 10.96
N ASP A 235 -30.07 8.82 11.68
CA ASP A 235 -30.62 8.47 13.00
C ASP A 235 -30.00 9.33 14.12
N GLY A 236 -28.75 9.79 13.94
CA GLY A 236 -28.09 10.79 14.79
C GLY A 236 -28.35 12.23 14.35
N ARG A 237 -27.36 13.10 14.52
CA ARG A 237 -27.45 14.52 14.16
C ARG A 237 -27.10 14.76 12.70
N ARG A 238 -27.99 15.43 11.96
CA ARG A 238 -27.67 16.03 10.66
C ARG A 238 -27.23 17.47 10.83
N SER A 239 -26.05 17.81 10.31
CA SER A 239 -25.50 19.17 10.40
C SER A 239 -24.74 19.58 9.14
N THR A 240 -24.54 20.88 8.99
CA THR A 240 -23.66 21.48 7.99
C THR A 240 -22.48 22.17 8.68
N GLY A 241 -21.32 22.13 8.04
CA GLY A 241 -20.12 22.80 8.53
C GLY A 241 -18.97 22.69 7.52
N SER A 242 -17.80 23.20 7.88
CA SER A 242 -16.60 22.91 7.09
C SER A 242 -16.22 21.44 7.26
N VAL A 243 -16.04 20.73 6.15
CA VAL A 243 -15.61 19.34 6.14
C VAL A 243 -14.26 19.24 5.45
N THR A 244 -13.30 18.62 6.11
CA THR A 244 -12.02 18.20 5.52
C THR A 244 -11.89 16.68 5.66
N VAL A 245 -11.40 16.04 4.61
CA VAL A 245 -11.06 14.62 4.60
C VAL A 245 -9.60 14.55 4.20
N ASP A 246 -8.72 14.32 5.17
CA ASP A 246 -7.29 14.24 4.94
C ASP A 246 -6.96 12.94 4.16
N PRO A 247 -5.87 12.91 3.39
CA PRO A 247 -5.41 11.70 2.73
C PRO A 247 -5.21 10.55 3.74
N PRO A 248 -5.98 9.45 3.64
CA PRO A 248 -5.89 8.34 4.61
C PRO A 248 -4.58 7.56 4.51
N CYS A 249 -3.98 7.50 3.32
CA CYS A 249 -2.74 6.77 3.06
C CYS A 249 -1.54 7.72 3.08
N ALA A 250 -0.50 7.36 3.82
CA ALA A 250 0.72 8.14 4.00
C ALA A 250 1.62 8.10 2.75
N CYS A 251 1.20 8.77 1.68
CA CYS A 251 1.84 8.74 0.36
C CYS A 251 2.48 10.08 -0.05
N GLY A 252 2.40 11.10 0.81
CA GLY A 252 2.99 12.41 0.57
C GLY A 252 4.52 12.36 0.53
N ALA A 253 5.11 13.45 0.05
CA ALA A 253 6.56 13.62 0.02
C ALA A 253 7.13 13.46 1.44
N GLY A 254 8.07 12.54 1.61
CA GLY A 254 8.70 12.23 2.91
C GLY A 254 7.88 11.32 3.83
N GLU A 255 6.68 10.89 3.43
CA GLU A 255 5.90 9.89 4.19
C GLU A 255 6.21 8.46 3.77
N ILE A 256 6.52 8.29 2.48
CA ILE A 256 6.86 6.98 1.91
C ILE A 256 8.19 6.51 2.49
N PHE A 257 8.15 5.37 3.17
CA PHE A 257 9.33 4.66 3.64
C PHE A 257 10.30 4.33 2.49
N ASP A 258 11.58 4.66 2.66
CA ASP A 258 12.65 4.41 1.69
C ASP A 258 13.19 2.99 1.83
N VAL A 259 12.54 2.06 1.12
CA VAL A 259 12.93 0.65 1.04
C VAL A 259 14.35 0.50 0.47
N GLY A 260 14.72 1.31 -0.52
CA GLY A 260 16.03 1.24 -1.17
C GLY A 260 17.17 1.65 -0.23
N ALA A 261 16.96 2.65 0.63
CA ALA A 261 17.91 2.99 1.69
C ALA A 261 18.07 1.85 2.70
N ALA A 262 16.97 1.23 3.13
CA ALA A 262 17.02 0.10 4.07
C ALA A 262 17.77 -1.11 3.50
N VAL A 263 17.57 -1.43 2.22
CA VAL A 263 18.29 -2.53 1.54
C VAL A 263 19.78 -2.21 1.36
N ARG A 264 20.14 -0.98 0.96
CA ARG A 264 21.54 -0.55 0.84
C ARG A 264 22.29 -0.65 2.16
N ASP A 265 21.62 -0.29 3.25
CA ASP A 265 22.16 -0.42 4.59
C ASP A 265 22.36 -1.89 5.00
N ALA A 266 21.35 -2.73 4.76
CA ALA A 266 21.41 -4.16 5.05
C ALA A 266 22.45 -4.91 4.19
N GLN A 267 22.82 -4.41 3.01
CA GLN A 267 23.89 -4.99 2.20
C GLN A 267 25.23 -5.05 2.96
N GLY A 268 25.53 -4.03 3.77
CA GLY A 268 26.71 -4.00 4.64
C GLY A 268 26.47 -4.59 6.03
N ARG A 269 25.22 -4.67 6.49
CA ARG A 269 24.84 -5.07 7.85
C ARG A 269 23.82 -6.22 7.84
N ASN A 270 24.29 -7.41 7.49
CA ASN A 270 23.50 -8.64 7.46
C ASN A 270 24.25 -9.80 8.12
N ASP A 271 23.54 -10.90 8.32
CA ASP A 271 24.03 -12.11 8.98
C ASP A 271 24.43 -13.19 7.95
N ASN A 272 24.68 -12.83 6.68
CA ASN A 272 24.99 -13.81 5.63
C ASN A 272 26.25 -14.61 5.96
N ALA A 273 27.31 -13.95 6.44
CA ALA A 273 28.57 -14.60 6.80
C ALA A 273 28.36 -15.62 7.93
N ASP A 274 27.66 -15.21 9.00
CA ASP A 274 27.35 -16.04 10.17
C ASP A 274 26.44 -17.24 9.84
N ALA A 275 25.60 -17.10 8.82
CA ALA A 275 24.65 -18.13 8.40
C ALA A 275 25.08 -18.89 7.14
N ALA A 276 26.27 -18.61 6.59
CA ALA A 276 26.74 -19.14 5.31
C ALA A 276 25.71 -18.96 4.16
N PHE A 277 25.02 -17.83 4.13
CA PHE A 277 24.05 -17.50 3.09
C PHE A 277 24.76 -16.82 1.90
N ASP A 278 24.74 -17.46 0.74
CA ASP A 278 25.26 -16.89 -0.51
C ASP A 278 24.32 -15.80 -1.05
N PRO A 279 24.77 -14.54 -1.20
CA PRO A 279 23.93 -13.45 -1.70
C PRO A 279 23.49 -13.66 -3.16
N THR A 280 24.19 -14.50 -3.93
CA THR A 280 23.86 -14.83 -5.32
C THR A 280 22.88 -16.01 -5.45
N ARG A 281 22.47 -16.63 -4.34
CA ARG A 281 21.64 -17.84 -4.30
C ARG A 281 20.40 -17.79 -5.19
N PHE A 282 19.77 -16.61 -5.33
CA PHE A 282 18.53 -16.43 -6.09
C PHE A 282 18.73 -15.74 -7.45
N ASN A 283 19.98 -15.59 -7.93
CA ASN A 283 20.29 -14.89 -9.18
C ASN A 283 19.84 -15.65 -10.44
N ALA A 284 19.62 -16.96 -10.36
CA ALA A 284 19.21 -17.80 -11.48
C ALA A 284 18.48 -19.06 -10.97
N VAL A 285 17.25 -18.88 -10.51
CA VAL A 285 16.40 -19.96 -9.99
C VAL A 285 15.92 -20.84 -11.15
N ILE A 286 16.31 -22.11 -11.11
CA ILE A 286 15.88 -23.15 -12.05
C ILE A 286 15.27 -24.29 -11.23
N GLY A 287 14.13 -24.82 -11.70
CA GLY A 287 13.40 -25.86 -10.97
C GLY A 287 12.88 -25.36 -9.62
N ARG A 288 12.63 -26.26 -8.68
CA ARG A 288 12.19 -25.90 -7.31
C ARG A 288 13.39 -25.80 -6.38
N GLN A 289 13.63 -24.61 -5.81
CA GLN A 289 14.62 -24.33 -4.78
C GLN A 289 13.94 -24.27 -3.41
N VAL A 290 14.35 -25.12 -2.47
CA VAL A 290 13.87 -25.05 -1.08
C VAL A 290 14.99 -24.44 -0.25
N THR A 291 14.72 -23.33 0.43
CA THR A 291 15.68 -22.64 1.29
C THR A 291 15.10 -22.46 2.67
N THR A 292 15.77 -23.02 3.68
CA THR A 292 15.47 -22.71 5.07
C THR A 292 16.23 -21.46 5.48
N LEU A 293 15.51 -20.44 5.92
CA LEU A 293 16.07 -19.26 6.55
C LEU A 293 15.95 -19.44 8.07
N PRO A 294 17.07 -19.62 8.77
CA PRO A 294 17.06 -19.54 10.22
C PRO A 294 16.77 -18.10 10.64
N CYS A 295 16.67 -17.86 11.95
CA CYS A 295 16.59 -16.49 12.44
C CYS A 295 17.83 -15.68 12.02
N GLY A 296 17.59 -14.45 11.55
CA GLY A 296 18.63 -13.51 11.09
C GLY A 296 18.17 -12.53 10.01
N ARG A 297 19.09 -11.67 9.61
CA ARG A 297 18.97 -10.69 8.52
C ARG A 297 19.77 -11.19 7.32
N PHE A 298 19.15 -11.35 6.17
CA PHE A 298 19.78 -11.92 4.98
C PHE A 298 19.74 -10.93 3.84
N TYR A 299 20.82 -10.86 3.07
CA TYR A 299 20.89 -10.06 1.86
C TYR A 299 21.03 -10.97 0.63
N ALA A 300 20.18 -10.77 -0.37
CA ALA A 300 20.30 -11.35 -1.70
C ALA A 300 20.45 -10.23 -2.73
N GLU A 301 21.27 -10.45 -3.77
CA GLU A 301 21.48 -9.43 -4.80
C GLU A 301 20.21 -9.13 -5.60
N ARG A 302 19.46 -10.18 -5.95
CA ARG A 302 18.20 -10.13 -6.71
C ARG A 302 17.51 -11.48 -6.64
N VAL A 303 16.28 -11.55 -7.12
CA VAL A 303 15.61 -12.82 -7.42
C VAL A 303 15.36 -12.85 -8.91
N ALA A 304 15.86 -13.86 -9.61
CA ALA A 304 15.70 -13.99 -11.05
C ALA A 304 15.60 -15.46 -11.46
N GLY A 305 14.72 -15.81 -12.39
CA GLY A 305 14.70 -17.13 -13.03
C GLY A 305 13.32 -17.65 -13.39
N LEU A 306 13.28 -18.85 -13.97
CA LEU A 306 12.05 -19.52 -14.41
C LEU A 306 11.56 -20.58 -13.40
N GLY A 307 12.31 -20.81 -12.34
CA GLY A 307 12.00 -21.78 -11.29
C GLY A 307 11.06 -21.24 -10.21
N SER A 308 10.92 -22.02 -9.14
CA SER A 308 10.13 -21.69 -7.94
C SER A 308 11.02 -21.70 -6.70
N ILE A 309 10.70 -20.85 -5.72
CA ILE A 309 11.35 -20.80 -4.41
C ILE A 309 10.33 -21.19 -3.34
N GLU A 310 10.70 -22.10 -2.45
CA GLU A 310 10.02 -22.40 -1.19
C GLU A 310 10.92 -21.95 -0.05
N LEU A 311 10.53 -20.89 0.66
CA LEU A 311 11.20 -20.37 1.85
C LEU A 311 10.58 -20.97 3.11
N ARG A 312 11.39 -21.64 3.94
CA ARG A 312 11.00 -22.10 5.27
C ARG A 312 11.60 -21.17 6.32
N VAL A 313 10.74 -20.51 7.08
CA VAL A 313 11.15 -19.46 8.04
C VAL A 313 10.94 -19.99 9.46
N GLU A 314 12.03 -20.21 10.18
CA GLU A 314 11.99 -20.89 11.49
C GLU A 314 11.85 -19.93 12.69
N GLY A 315 12.19 -18.65 12.48
CA GLY A 315 12.14 -17.61 13.51
C GLY A 315 11.94 -16.23 12.90
N ARG A 316 12.38 -15.19 13.60
CA ARG A 316 12.36 -13.82 13.09
C ARG A 316 13.41 -13.68 11.98
N THR A 317 12.96 -13.31 10.78
CA THR A 317 13.81 -13.23 9.60
C THR A 317 13.52 -11.97 8.80
N ALA A 318 14.57 -11.28 8.37
CA ALA A 318 14.48 -10.22 7.38
C ALA A 318 15.26 -10.63 6.12
N LEU A 319 14.64 -10.50 4.94
CA LEU A 319 15.28 -10.74 3.65
C LEU A 319 15.31 -9.44 2.85
N PHE A 320 16.50 -8.93 2.57
CA PHE A 320 16.75 -7.73 1.80
C PHE A 320 17.21 -8.12 0.39
N ILE A 321 16.55 -7.59 -0.64
CA ILE A 321 16.77 -7.92 -2.05
C ILE A 321 17.23 -6.64 -2.75
N GLY A 322 18.49 -6.64 -3.18
CA GLY A 322 19.18 -5.47 -3.77
C GLY A 322 18.60 -4.99 -5.10
N GLY A 323 18.09 -5.91 -5.91
CA GLY A 323 17.57 -5.65 -7.25
C GLY A 323 16.10 -5.97 -7.40
N ASP A 324 15.73 -6.28 -8.63
CA ASP A 324 14.38 -6.73 -8.97
C ASP A 324 14.11 -8.14 -8.42
N PHE A 325 12.82 -8.41 -8.23
CA PHE A 325 12.29 -9.73 -7.99
C PHE A 325 11.57 -10.20 -9.26
N ASP A 326 12.17 -11.10 -10.02
CA ASP A 326 11.64 -11.61 -11.30
C ASP A 326 11.64 -13.15 -11.29
N LEU A 327 10.50 -13.75 -10.93
CA LEU A 327 10.40 -15.19 -10.77
C LEU A 327 9.24 -15.75 -11.58
N GLY A 328 9.54 -16.51 -12.63
CA GLY A 328 8.53 -17.11 -13.50
C GLY A 328 7.68 -18.20 -12.82
N GLY A 329 8.17 -18.82 -11.75
CA GLY A 329 7.45 -19.82 -10.96
C GLY A 329 6.90 -19.30 -9.64
N PHE A 330 6.65 -20.20 -8.68
CA PHE A 330 6.05 -19.86 -7.39
C PHE A 330 7.07 -19.29 -6.42
N PHE A 331 6.67 -18.30 -5.63
CA PHE A 331 7.33 -17.94 -4.38
C PHE A 331 6.44 -18.38 -3.23
N ASP A 332 6.83 -19.45 -2.54
CA ASP A 332 6.11 -20.05 -1.42
C ASP A 332 6.79 -19.73 -0.09
N VAL A 333 6.06 -19.18 0.87
CA VAL A 333 6.58 -18.91 2.23
C VAL A 333 5.88 -19.79 3.25
N GLN A 334 6.64 -20.69 3.87
CA GLN A 334 6.22 -21.51 4.98
C GLN A 334 6.75 -20.92 6.29
N LEU A 335 5.86 -20.35 7.08
CA LEU A 335 6.19 -19.88 8.43
C LEU A 335 6.13 -21.03 9.42
N GLY A 336 7.19 -21.23 10.19
CA GLY A 336 7.17 -22.06 11.40
C GLY A 336 6.32 -21.42 12.51
N PRO A 337 6.11 -22.12 13.65
CA PRO A 337 5.26 -21.64 14.75
C PRO A 337 5.69 -20.29 15.35
N ARG A 338 6.98 -19.96 15.25
CA ARG A 338 7.58 -18.69 15.67
C ARG A 338 8.11 -17.85 14.48
N GLY A 339 7.79 -18.25 13.26
CA GLY A 339 8.28 -17.60 12.05
C GLY A 339 7.66 -16.23 11.85
N GLU A 340 8.50 -15.26 11.53
CA GLU A 340 8.13 -13.91 11.10
C GLU A 340 9.07 -13.53 9.95
N LEU A 341 8.51 -13.02 8.85
CA LEU A 341 9.26 -12.67 7.65
C LEU A 341 8.95 -11.23 7.22
N ASP A 342 9.99 -10.41 7.24
CA ASP A 342 10.06 -9.17 6.48
C ASP A 342 10.82 -9.37 5.19
N VAL A 343 10.26 -8.93 4.06
CA VAL A 343 10.97 -8.89 2.78
C VAL A 343 11.04 -7.45 2.31
N PHE A 344 12.24 -6.94 2.05
CA PHE A 344 12.49 -5.62 1.51
C PHE A 344 13.09 -5.76 0.11
N ILE A 345 12.41 -5.24 -0.90
CA ILE A 345 12.84 -5.32 -2.30
C ILE A 345 13.16 -3.90 -2.76
N ALA A 346 14.43 -3.62 -3.05
CA ALA A 346 14.81 -2.29 -3.54
C ALA A 346 14.28 -2.02 -4.95
N GLY A 347 14.27 -3.06 -5.81
CA GLY A 347 13.75 -2.98 -7.16
C GLY A 347 12.24 -3.21 -7.28
N SER A 348 11.81 -3.54 -8.50
CA SER A 348 10.44 -3.89 -8.82
C SER A 348 10.18 -5.39 -8.67
N VAL A 349 8.92 -5.74 -8.50
CA VAL A 349 8.45 -7.11 -8.69
C VAL A 349 8.02 -7.28 -10.14
N LEU A 350 8.60 -8.25 -10.83
CA LEU A 350 8.38 -8.61 -12.22
C LEU A 350 7.92 -10.04 -12.34
N GLY A 351 7.15 -10.28 -13.40
CA GLY A 351 6.78 -11.64 -13.77
C GLY A 351 6.16 -12.40 -12.63
N ALA A 352 5.28 -11.78 -11.83
CA ALA A 352 4.75 -12.34 -10.59
C ALA A 352 4.03 -13.69 -10.84
N GLY A 353 4.82 -14.77 -10.89
CA GLY A 353 4.32 -16.10 -10.66
C GLY A 353 3.61 -16.13 -9.31
N TYR A 354 2.75 -17.13 -9.10
CA TYR A 354 1.83 -17.12 -7.98
C TYR A 354 2.57 -16.97 -6.64
N LEU A 355 2.40 -15.81 -6.02
CA LEU A 355 2.86 -15.52 -4.67
C LEU A 355 1.98 -16.31 -3.70
N ARG A 356 2.53 -17.40 -3.17
CA ARG A 356 1.89 -18.22 -2.14
C ARG A 356 2.59 -17.90 -0.84
N MET A 357 1.87 -17.33 0.11
CA MET A 357 2.52 -16.82 1.31
C MET A 357 1.78 -17.32 2.52
N GLY A 358 2.55 -17.63 3.56
CA GLY A 358 2.10 -17.83 4.93
C GLY A 358 1.00 -18.86 5.13
N GLY A 359 0.47 -18.86 6.35
CA GLY A 359 -0.78 -19.52 6.70
C GLY A 359 -1.81 -18.46 7.07
N ALA A 360 -3.06 -18.65 6.66
CA ALA A 360 -4.16 -17.74 7.02
C ALA A 360 -4.33 -17.58 8.54
N SER A 361 -3.75 -18.46 9.35
CA SER A 361 -3.71 -18.33 10.81
C SER A 361 -2.72 -17.30 11.35
N ARG A 362 -1.80 -16.74 10.54
CA ARG A 362 -0.81 -15.72 10.94
C ARG A 362 -0.42 -14.74 9.81
N PRO A 363 -1.36 -14.01 9.16
CA PRO A 363 -1.00 -13.07 8.09
C PRO A 363 -0.07 -11.94 8.55
N SER A 364 -0.21 -11.46 9.79
CA SER A 364 0.65 -10.39 10.34
C SER A 364 2.14 -10.74 10.38
N GLY A 365 2.47 -12.04 10.34
CA GLY A 365 3.84 -12.54 10.34
C GLY A 365 4.55 -12.49 9.00
N VAL A 366 3.89 -12.06 7.91
CA VAL A 366 4.53 -11.86 6.59
C VAL A 366 4.30 -10.43 6.12
N ARG A 367 5.39 -9.71 5.86
CA ARG A 367 5.36 -8.30 5.45
C ARG A 367 6.34 -8.09 4.30
N ILE A 368 5.89 -7.43 3.23
CA ILE A 368 6.68 -7.20 2.02
C ILE A 368 6.66 -5.72 1.69
N TYR A 369 7.84 -5.16 1.50
CA TYR A 369 8.06 -3.76 1.19
C TYR A 369 8.78 -3.65 -0.15
N ILE A 370 8.16 -2.95 -1.10
CA ILE A 370 8.63 -2.83 -2.49
C ILE A 370 8.99 -1.37 -2.76
N GLY A 371 10.25 -1.14 -3.13
CA GLY A 371 10.80 0.17 -3.44
C GLY A 371 10.57 0.61 -4.89
N GLY A 372 10.49 -0.36 -5.81
CA GLY A 372 10.27 -0.12 -7.23
C GLY A 372 8.90 0.45 -7.57
N ASP A 373 8.79 1.03 -8.76
CA ASP A 373 7.62 1.76 -9.25
C ASP A 373 6.84 1.02 -10.36
N ARG A 374 7.45 0.00 -10.99
CA ARG A 374 6.74 -0.83 -11.96
C ARG A 374 5.64 -1.64 -11.29
N GLY A 375 4.45 -1.56 -11.88
CA GLY A 375 3.30 -2.32 -11.42
C GLY A 375 3.45 -3.82 -11.63
N PHE A 376 2.72 -4.59 -10.82
CA PHE A 376 2.71 -6.05 -10.88
C PHE A 376 1.30 -6.60 -10.66
N THR A 377 1.12 -7.85 -11.08
CA THR A 377 -0.16 -8.54 -10.98
C THR A 377 -0.13 -9.58 -9.87
N LEU A 378 -1.06 -9.50 -8.93
CA LEU A 378 -1.38 -10.60 -8.02
C LEU A 378 -2.35 -11.54 -8.73
N LEU A 379 -1.81 -12.66 -9.22
CA LEU A 379 -2.61 -13.70 -9.86
C LEU A 379 -3.41 -14.47 -8.79
N GLY A 380 -4.73 -14.52 -8.96
CA GLY A 380 -5.66 -15.23 -8.08
C GLY A 380 -5.40 -16.73 -8.03
N ALA A 381 -4.50 -17.19 -7.16
CA ALA A 381 -4.43 -18.59 -6.72
C ALA A 381 -5.54 -18.91 -5.69
N SER A 382 -6.70 -18.23 -5.76
CA SER A 382 -7.80 -18.18 -4.79
C SER A 382 -7.46 -17.62 -3.40
N ARG A 383 -6.18 -17.49 -3.03
CA ARG A 383 -5.74 -16.99 -1.72
C ARG A 383 -4.36 -16.33 -1.77
N PHE A 384 -4.25 -15.15 -1.16
CA PHE A 384 -3.00 -14.50 -0.78
C PHE A 384 -2.98 -14.30 0.74
N VAL A 385 -1.83 -14.49 1.41
CA VAL A 385 -1.71 -14.25 2.86
C VAL A 385 -0.45 -13.45 3.17
N GLY A 386 -0.61 -12.25 3.72
CA GLY A 386 0.47 -11.37 4.10
C GLY A 386 0.11 -9.90 3.91
N ASN A 387 1.09 -9.03 4.14
CA ASN A 387 0.93 -7.59 4.04
C ASN A 387 1.88 -7.03 2.98
N VAL A 388 1.37 -6.26 2.02
CA VAL A 388 2.15 -5.74 0.89
C VAL A 388 2.16 -4.23 0.91
N TYR A 389 3.35 -3.64 0.93
CA TYR A 389 3.60 -2.20 0.85
C TYR A 389 4.34 -1.87 -0.45
N ALA A 390 3.60 -1.29 -1.40
CA ALA A 390 4.04 -0.96 -2.75
C ALA A 390 3.59 0.47 -3.15
N PRO A 391 3.94 1.51 -2.37
CA PRO A 391 3.41 2.87 -2.49
C PRO A 391 3.63 3.53 -3.86
N ARG A 392 4.63 3.05 -4.62
CA ARG A 392 5.00 3.58 -5.94
C ARG A 392 4.57 2.70 -7.11
N ALA A 393 4.14 1.46 -6.84
CA ALA A 393 3.75 0.50 -7.86
C ALA A 393 2.24 0.27 -7.87
N ALA A 394 1.66 0.20 -9.08
CA ALA A 394 0.29 -0.23 -9.25
C ALA A 394 0.18 -1.75 -9.02
N VAL A 395 -0.85 -2.17 -8.29
CA VAL A 395 -1.13 -3.58 -8.05
C VAL A 395 -2.42 -3.95 -8.76
N THR A 396 -2.30 -4.87 -9.72
CA THR A 396 -3.45 -5.43 -10.43
C THR A 396 -3.79 -6.78 -9.81
N ILE A 397 -5.03 -6.98 -9.39
CA ILE A 397 -5.55 -8.25 -8.89
C ILE A 397 -6.34 -8.89 -10.03
N ALA A 398 -5.90 -10.05 -10.47
CA ALA A 398 -6.54 -10.76 -11.58
C ALA A 398 -7.58 -11.76 -11.06
N GLY A 399 -8.83 -11.60 -11.52
CA GLY A 399 -9.95 -12.47 -11.15
C GLY A 399 -10.40 -12.29 -9.71
N TYR A 400 -10.93 -13.36 -9.12
CA TYR A 400 -11.33 -13.39 -7.71
C TYR A 400 -10.12 -13.59 -6.79
N MET A 401 -10.06 -12.83 -5.69
CA MET A 401 -9.01 -12.92 -4.69
C MET A 401 -9.56 -12.96 -3.27
N ASN A 402 -9.11 -13.93 -2.47
CA ASN A 402 -9.17 -13.87 -1.00
C ASN A 402 -7.82 -13.41 -0.45
N LEU A 403 -7.75 -12.17 0.02
CA LEU A 403 -6.57 -11.61 0.64
C LEU A 403 -6.72 -11.71 2.16
N HIS A 404 -5.80 -12.41 2.83
CA HIS A 404 -5.68 -12.36 4.29
C HIS A 404 -4.50 -11.46 4.64
N GLY A 405 -4.74 -10.35 5.33
CA GLY A 405 -3.74 -9.32 5.63
C GLY A 405 -4.13 -7.96 5.05
N SER A 406 -3.19 -7.27 4.41
CA SER A 406 -3.41 -5.90 3.90
C SER A 406 -2.62 -5.58 2.63
N LEU A 407 -3.09 -4.57 1.90
CA LEU A 407 -2.44 -4.06 0.69
C LEU A 407 -2.38 -2.52 0.71
N PHE A 408 -1.16 -2.00 0.71
CA PHE A 408 -0.86 -0.59 0.49
C PHE A 408 -0.18 -0.45 -0.87
N ALA A 409 -0.76 0.31 -1.80
CA ALA A 409 -0.22 0.42 -3.16
C ALA A 409 -0.38 1.82 -3.76
N GLN A 410 0.31 2.09 -4.88
CA GLN A 410 0.11 3.33 -5.63
C GLN A 410 -1.32 3.40 -6.19
N ASN A 411 -1.72 2.34 -6.90
CA ASN A 411 -3.06 2.12 -7.41
C ASN A 411 -3.42 0.67 -7.11
N ILE A 412 -4.69 0.40 -6.82
CA ILE A 412 -5.20 -0.96 -6.69
C ILE A 412 -6.29 -1.12 -7.75
N ILE A 413 -6.11 -2.10 -8.63
CA ILE A 413 -7.02 -2.39 -9.73
C ILE A 413 -7.41 -3.86 -9.60
N THR A 414 -8.69 -4.19 -9.53
CA THR A 414 -9.13 -5.59 -9.62
C THR A 414 -9.98 -5.81 -10.87
N GLY A 415 -9.70 -6.92 -11.56
CA GLY A 415 -10.50 -7.42 -12.67
C GLY A 415 -11.71 -8.27 -12.23
N GLY A 416 -11.92 -8.45 -10.92
CA GLY A 416 -13.03 -9.22 -10.37
C GLY A 416 -13.25 -8.97 -8.88
N ASP A 417 -13.85 -9.94 -8.22
CA ASP A 417 -14.26 -9.85 -6.83
C ASP A 417 -13.07 -9.88 -5.85
N LEU A 418 -13.13 -9.06 -4.80
CA LEU A 418 -12.09 -8.97 -3.77
C LEU A 418 -12.69 -9.15 -2.38
N ASP A 419 -12.29 -10.25 -1.73
CA ASP A 419 -12.51 -10.52 -0.32
C ASP A 419 -11.22 -10.22 0.46
N VAL A 420 -11.30 -9.34 1.46
CA VAL A 420 -10.18 -9.00 2.33
C VAL A 420 -10.48 -9.36 3.77
N HIS A 421 -9.64 -10.20 4.35
CA HIS A 421 -9.66 -10.62 5.74
C HIS A 421 -8.51 -9.96 6.48
N TYR A 422 -8.77 -8.80 7.10
CA TYR A 422 -7.75 -8.00 7.77
C TYR A 422 -7.34 -8.62 9.10
N ASP A 423 -6.04 -8.82 9.31
CA ASP A 423 -5.52 -9.35 10.57
C ASP A 423 -5.13 -8.20 11.51
N ARG A 424 -5.98 -7.93 12.52
CA ARG A 424 -5.78 -6.84 13.49
C ARG A 424 -4.52 -6.99 14.34
N SER A 425 -3.91 -8.18 14.40
CA SER A 425 -2.63 -8.35 15.09
C SER A 425 -1.49 -7.55 14.45
N ILE A 426 -1.61 -7.13 13.19
CA ILE A 426 -0.62 -6.25 12.54
C ILE A 426 -0.49 -4.89 13.25
N LEU A 427 -1.53 -4.45 13.97
CA LEU A 427 -1.54 -3.20 14.76
C LEU A 427 -0.77 -3.30 16.08
N ARG A 428 -0.19 -4.48 16.36
CA ARG A 428 0.65 -4.79 17.52
C ARG A 428 2.00 -5.36 17.11
N ALA A 429 2.33 -5.30 15.82
CA ALA A 429 3.60 -5.82 15.30
C ALA A 429 4.82 -5.11 15.91
N GLY A 430 4.63 -3.91 16.46
CA GLY A 430 5.64 -3.11 17.10
C GLY A 430 5.72 -3.25 18.63
N ASP A 431 4.92 -4.12 19.26
CA ASP A 431 4.95 -4.34 20.71
C ASP A 431 6.32 -4.85 21.19
N ASP A 432 7.05 -5.58 20.34
CA ASP A 432 8.41 -6.07 20.60
C ASP A 432 9.51 -5.02 20.29
N CYS A 433 9.15 -3.85 19.76
CA CYS A 433 10.13 -2.80 19.46
C CYS A 433 10.58 -2.09 20.74
N PRO A 434 11.85 -1.66 20.82
CA PRO A 434 12.34 -0.96 22.00
C PRO A 434 11.53 0.31 22.22
N ASP A 435 11.33 0.71 23.47
CA ASP A 435 10.68 1.97 23.81
C ASP A 435 11.51 3.17 23.33
N GLU A 436 11.28 3.62 22.09
CA GLU A 436 11.75 4.94 21.67
C GLU A 436 10.92 6.01 22.39
N PRO A 437 11.54 7.14 22.82
CA PRO A 437 10.80 8.24 23.41
C PRO A 437 9.68 8.68 22.46
N THR A 438 8.45 8.74 22.98
CA THR A 438 7.30 9.20 22.22
C THR A 438 7.58 10.60 21.66
N PRO A 439 7.37 10.83 20.35
CA PRO A 439 7.47 12.17 19.80
C PRO A 439 6.59 13.14 20.61
N THR A 440 7.21 14.17 21.19
CA THR A 440 6.51 15.12 22.06
C THR A 440 5.54 15.99 21.29
N ALA A 441 5.78 16.18 19.98
CA ALA A 441 4.94 16.98 19.10
C ALA A 441 4.33 16.15 17.97
N CYS A 442 3.09 16.46 17.64
CA CYS A 442 2.37 15.91 16.48
C CYS A 442 1.59 17.02 15.79
N ARG A 443 1.51 16.97 14.47
CA ARG A 443 0.55 17.80 13.69
C ARG A 443 -0.70 17.03 13.30
N ARG A 444 -0.56 15.70 13.27
CA ARG A 444 -1.59 14.71 12.98
C ARG A 444 -1.23 13.43 13.73
N CYS A 445 -2.22 12.60 13.95
CA CYS A 445 -2.13 11.32 14.65
C CYS A 445 -0.98 10.38 14.17
N GLY A 446 -0.56 10.45 12.90
CA GLY A 446 0.39 9.50 12.30
C GLY A 446 1.84 9.63 12.81
N THR A 447 2.11 10.65 13.61
CA THR A 447 3.40 10.84 14.31
C THR A 447 3.42 10.15 15.67
N CYS A 448 2.25 9.91 16.26
CA CYS A 448 2.14 9.28 17.57
C CYS A 448 2.24 7.77 17.48
N ARG A 449 2.49 7.11 18.62
CA ARG A 449 2.40 5.64 18.70
C ARG A 449 1.00 5.20 18.26
N ALA A 450 0.86 4.01 17.68
CA ALA A 450 -0.40 3.54 17.08
C ALA A 450 -1.59 3.58 18.04
N SER A 451 -1.35 3.39 19.35
CA SER A 451 -2.37 3.44 20.40
C SER A 451 -2.62 4.82 21.01
N GLN A 452 -1.93 5.88 20.54
CA GLN A 452 -2.02 7.23 21.08
C GLN A 452 -2.69 8.19 20.09
N GLY A 453 -3.38 9.19 20.64
CA GLY A 453 -3.96 10.28 19.88
C GLY A 453 -3.01 11.48 19.79
N CYS A 454 -3.20 12.30 18.75
CA CYS A 454 -2.59 13.62 18.64
C CYS A 454 -3.52 14.66 19.26
N VAL A 455 -3.21 15.08 20.48
CA VAL A 455 -4.08 15.93 21.30
C VAL A 455 -3.41 17.27 21.52
N GLY A 456 -3.99 18.34 20.94
CA GLY A 456 -3.45 19.69 21.12
C GLY A 456 -2.00 19.84 20.65
N GLY A 457 -1.59 19.05 19.66
CA GLY A 457 -0.23 19.05 19.13
C GLY A 457 0.77 18.17 19.89
N SER A 458 0.32 17.36 20.86
CA SER A 458 1.15 16.42 21.62
C SER A 458 0.60 14.99 21.56
N CYS A 459 1.48 13.99 21.53
CA CYS A 459 1.07 12.59 21.56
C CYS A 459 0.68 12.15 22.97
N GLY A 460 -0.50 11.57 23.13
CA GLY A 460 -1.02 11.17 24.44
C GLY A 460 -2.32 10.37 24.37
N ALA A 461 -3.03 10.33 25.49
CA ALA A 461 -4.32 9.68 25.58
C ALA A 461 -5.36 10.42 24.72
N CYS A 462 -6.05 9.71 23.84
CA CYS A 462 -7.12 10.28 23.02
C CYS A 462 -8.31 10.69 23.90
N ARG A 463 -9.10 11.66 23.43
CA ARG A 463 -10.35 12.11 24.05
C ARG A 463 -11.54 11.92 23.10
N THR A 464 -11.28 11.98 21.80
CA THR A 464 -12.26 11.88 20.73
C THR A 464 -11.66 11.10 19.56
N ASP A 465 -12.51 10.57 18.68
CA ASP A 465 -12.06 9.86 17.47
C ASP A 465 -11.16 10.72 16.59
N ALA A 466 -11.36 12.04 16.59
CA ALA A 466 -10.54 12.99 15.84
C ALA A 466 -9.09 13.11 16.35
N ASP A 467 -8.83 12.71 17.61
CA ASP A 467 -7.46 12.62 18.11
C ASP A 467 -6.74 11.39 17.53
N CYS A 468 -7.48 10.36 17.15
CA CYS A 468 -6.96 9.09 16.67
C CYS A 468 -6.70 9.09 15.17
N CYS A 469 -5.85 8.16 14.78
CA CYS A 469 -5.49 7.99 13.40
C CYS A 469 -6.44 7.04 12.71
N GLU A 470 -7.25 7.57 11.79
CA GLU A 470 -8.15 6.77 10.98
C GLU A 470 -7.42 5.52 10.45
N PRO A 471 -8.09 4.35 10.49
CA PRO A 471 -9.48 4.11 10.90
C PRO A 471 -9.69 3.90 12.42
N LEU A 472 -8.67 4.13 13.26
CA LEU A 472 -8.78 3.92 14.71
C LEU A 472 -9.69 4.96 15.36
N VAL A 473 -10.42 4.53 16.38
CA VAL A 473 -11.32 5.36 17.18
C VAL A 473 -10.80 5.47 18.61
N CYS A 474 -11.29 6.46 19.34
CA CYS A 474 -10.88 6.65 20.71
C CYS A 474 -11.69 5.75 21.66
N ALA A 475 -11.02 4.80 22.31
CA ALA A 475 -11.57 4.10 23.45
C ALA A 475 -11.51 5.03 24.67
N THR A 476 -12.51 5.88 24.84
CA THR A 476 -12.53 6.96 25.86
C THR A 476 -12.33 6.46 27.30
N ALA A 477 -12.68 5.21 27.59
CA ALA A 477 -12.45 4.57 28.88
C ALA A 477 -10.95 4.33 29.19
N THR A 478 -10.16 4.00 28.17
CA THR A 478 -8.72 3.72 28.29
C THR A 478 -7.85 4.86 27.79
N GLY A 479 -8.43 5.80 27.04
CA GLY A 479 -7.71 6.86 26.34
C GLY A 479 -6.84 6.34 25.19
N ARG A 480 -7.10 5.13 24.68
CA ARG A 480 -6.31 4.50 23.62
C ARG A 480 -7.00 4.61 22.27
N CYS A 481 -6.20 4.79 21.22
CA CYS A 481 -6.64 4.62 19.85
C CYS A 481 -6.65 3.14 19.50
N GLU A 482 -7.83 2.62 19.17
CA GLU A 482 -8.06 1.19 18.93
C GLU A 482 -8.96 1.02 17.71
N SER A 483 -8.89 -0.13 17.05
CA SER A 483 -9.88 -0.42 15.99
C SER A 483 -11.25 -0.57 16.64
N ILE A 484 -12.27 -0.18 15.90
CA ILE A 484 -13.64 -0.19 16.40
C ILE A 484 -13.99 -1.60 16.91
N PRO A 485 -14.62 -1.72 18.08
CA PRO A 485 -14.99 -3.02 18.63
C PRO A 485 -15.85 -3.84 17.65
N PRO A 486 -15.70 -5.18 17.67
CA PRO A 486 -16.45 -6.09 16.80
C PRO A 486 -17.97 -5.97 16.96
#